data_AF-A0A7E5WWV4-F1
#
_entry.id   AF-A0A7E5WWV4-F1
#
_cell.length_a   1.000
_cell.length_b   1.000
_cell.length_c   1.000
_cell.angle_alpha   90.00
_cell.angle_beta   90.00
_cell.angle_gamma   90.00
#
_symmetry.space_group_name_H-M   'P 1'
#
loop_
_entity.id
_entity.type
_entity.pdbx_description
1 polymer ?
#
loop_
_entity_poly.entity_id
_entity_poly.type
_entity_poly.pdbx_seq_one_letter_code
_entity_poly.pdbx_strand_id
1 'polypeptide(L)'
;MDLTCSGCESEICSTDQYMKCSSCKKYYDLVCLNIPVQSFKNYKPEHKESWNCPSCLCSLPKSDNSRFSVGIASQPPIKTMLSNNCENVNMKRGSRVKTTEQESTTTDTSLLLSEIRLLRQEVSDLKQQNTDIGLKLSNFSDALNQKLEDFEKKMCAKDEEIILLKSSILQLEHKLNLSEQETMKTELEIIGIPEENNENLCHITMLTANKIGVQLNDLDIDEVYRIGQKTH
;
A
#
# COMPACT_ATOMS: atom_id res chain seq x y z
N MET A 1 -5.85 -9.14 27.51
CA MET A 1 -4.46 -9.35 27.97
C MET A 1 -3.64 -8.81 26.84
N ASP A 2 -3.11 -7.63 27.04
CA ASP A 2 -2.63 -6.81 25.93
C ASP A 2 -1.15 -7.18 25.75
N LEU A 3 -0.87 -7.94 24.69
CA LEU A 3 0.50 -8.36 24.41
C LEU A 3 1.27 -7.17 23.86
N THR A 4 2.37 -6.80 24.51
CA THR A 4 3.25 -5.69 24.09
C THR A 4 4.54 -6.23 23.48
N CYS A 5 4.95 -5.65 22.35
CA CYS A 5 6.19 -6.00 21.67
C CYS A 5 7.39 -5.44 22.45
N SER A 6 8.36 -6.29 22.78
CA SER A 6 9.59 -5.87 23.49
C SER A 6 10.63 -5.19 22.58
N GLY A 7 10.34 -5.00 21.29
CA GLY A 7 11.21 -4.30 20.34
C GLY A 7 10.79 -2.85 20.11
N CYS A 8 9.49 -2.61 19.85
CA CYS A 8 8.94 -1.28 19.56
C CYS A 8 8.03 -0.74 20.67
N GLU A 9 7.77 -1.52 21.73
CA GLU A 9 6.88 -1.17 22.86
C GLU A 9 5.41 -0.95 22.48
N SER A 10 5.03 -1.22 21.23
CA SER A 10 3.65 -1.15 20.73
C SER A 10 2.84 -2.39 21.10
N GLU A 11 1.51 -2.24 21.13
CA GLU A 11 0.56 -3.33 21.32
C GLU A 11 0.50 -4.24 20.09
N ILE A 12 0.47 -5.55 20.33
CA ILE A 12 0.38 -6.58 19.29
C ILE A 12 -1.10 -6.82 18.98
N CYS A 13 -1.61 -6.17 17.93
CA CYS A 13 -3.03 -6.24 17.53
C CYS A 13 -3.50 -7.64 17.09
N SER A 14 -2.59 -8.52 16.69
CA SER A 14 -2.92 -9.86 16.19
C SER A 14 -2.47 -10.95 17.19
N THR A 15 -3.42 -11.64 17.81
CA THR A 15 -3.16 -12.69 18.82
C THR A 15 -2.42 -13.91 18.29
N ASP A 16 -2.31 -14.08 16.97
CA ASP A 16 -1.73 -15.29 16.36
C ASP A 16 -0.48 -15.00 15.52
N GLN A 17 -0.01 -13.74 15.48
CA GLN A 17 1.08 -13.30 14.61
C GLN A 17 2.19 -12.60 15.42
N TYR A 18 2.84 -13.38 16.29
CA TYR A 18 3.99 -12.93 17.08
C TYR A 18 5.00 -14.07 17.27
N MET A 19 6.21 -13.71 17.70
CA MET A 19 7.23 -14.67 18.15
C MET A 19 7.48 -14.49 19.65
N LYS A 20 7.57 -15.61 20.38
CA LYS A 20 7.92 -15.63 21.80
C LYS A 20 9.32 -16.21 21.96
N CYS A 21 10.21 -15.45 22.61
CA CYS A 21 11.57 -15.93 22.85
C CYS A 21 11.56 -17.08 23.87
N SER A 22 12.23 -18.20 23.55
CA SER A 22 12.30 -19.37 24.43
C SER A 22 13.13 -19.10 25.69
N SER A 23 14.13 -18.21 25.62
CA SER A 23 14.98 -17.83 26.76
C SER A 23 14.35 -16.79 27.68
N CYS A 24 14.02 -15.58 27.18
CA CYS A 24 13.52 -14.48 28.02
C CYS A 24 11.99 -14.40 28.12
N LYS A 25 11.27 -15.26 27.40
CA LYS A 25 9.79 -15.34 27.36
C LYS A 25 9.07 -14.06 26.90
N LYS A 26 9.82 -13.06 26.41
CA LYS A 26 9.31 -11.82 25.81
C LYS A 26 8.69 -12.04 24.44
N TYR A 27 7.75 -11.17 24.08
CA TYR A 27 7.00 -11.20 22.82
C TYR A 27 7.53 -10.15 21.85
N TYR A 28 7.52 -10.50 20.57
CA TYR A 28 7.97 -9.63 19.48
C TYR A 28 6.97 -9.72 18.33
N ASP A 29 6.57 -8.57 17.80
CA ASP A 29 5.81 -8.53 16.55
C ASP A 29 6.70 -8.92 15.35
N LEU A 30 6.06 -9.34 14.26
CA LEU A 30 6.77 -9.79 13.06
C LEU A 30 7.50 -8.64 12.34
N VAL A 31 7.05 -7.40 12.53
CA VAL A 31 7.60 -6.21 11.88
C VAL A 31 8.99 -5.88 12.45
N CYS A 32 9.12 -5.87 13.77
CA CYS A 32 10.35 -5.69 14.52
C CYS A 32 11.39 -6.77 14.22
N LEU A 33 10.93 -7.97 13.87
CA LEU A 33 11.79 -9.08 13.47
C LEU A 33 12.05 -9.13 11.97
N ASN A 34 11.42 -8.25 11.18
CA ASN A 34 11.47 -8.25 9.73
C ASN A 34 11.11 -9.61 9.10
N ILE A 35 10.09 -10.29 9.66
CA ILE A 35 9.60 -11.58 9.17
C ILE A 35 8.28 -11.33 8.40
N PRO A 36 8.24 -11.58 7.09
CA PRO A 36 7.00 -11.50 6.33
C PRO A 36 5.94 -12.49 6.86
N VAL A 37 4.68 -12.06 6.90
CA VAL A 37 3.56 -12.89 7.40
C VAL A 37 3.47 -14.24 6.67
N GLN A 38 3.76 -14.27 5.36
CA GLN A 38 3.79 -15.50 4.56
C GLN A 38 4.88 -16.48 5.04
N SER A 39 6.07 -15.98 5.36
CA SER A 39 7.17 -16.80 5.89
C SER A 39 6.85 -17.35 7.28
N PHE A 40 6.22 -16.54 8.15
CA PHE A 40 5.79 -16.98 9.48
C PHE A 40 4.75 -18.11 9.45
N LYS A 41 3.86 -18.13 8.46
CA LYS A 41 2.89 -19.23 8.25
C LYS A 41 3.58 -20.55 7.89
N ASN A 42 4.71 -20.47 7.20
CA ASN A 42 5.48 -21.64 6.76
C ASN A 42 6.44 -22.19 7.83
N TYR A 43 6.62 -21.49 8.95
CA TYR A 43 7.45 -21.99 10.04
C TYR A 43 6.79 -23.17 10.75
N LYS A 44 7.57 -24.24 10.92
CA LYS A 44 7.18 -25.40 11.72
C LYS A 44 6.94 -24.98 13.18
N PRO A 45 6.01 -25.63 13.90
CA PRO A 45 5.73 -25.33 15.30
C PRO A 45 6.97 -25.49 16.18
N GLU A 46 7.82 -26.49 15.92
CA GLU A 46 9.05 -26.70 16.71
C GLU A 46 9.98 -25.47 16.65
N HIS A 47 10.09 -24.84 15.48
CA HIS A 47 10.91 -23.64 15.30
C HIS A 47 10.34 -22.43 16.03
N LYS A 48 9.00 -22.29 16.07
CA LYS A 48 8.33 -21.22 16.81
C LYS A 48 8.54 -21.35 18.32
N GLU A 49 8.59 -22.58 18.84
CA GLU A 49 8.82 -22.86 20.25
C GLU A 49 10.29 -22.69 20.69
N SER A 50 11.25 -23.04 19.81
CA SER A 50 12.68 -22.97 20.13
C SER A 50 13.33 -21.61 19.83
N TRP A 51 12.63 -20.70 19.15
CA TRP A 51 13.18 -19.44 18.67
C TRP A 51 13.69 -18.55 19.81
N ASN A 52 14.84 -17.90 19.59
CA ASN A 52 15.47 -16.98 20.52
C ASN A 52 15.58 -15.58 19.91
N CYS A 53 15.33 -14.54 20.72
CA CYS A 53 15.49 -13.17 20.26
C CYS A 53 16.98 -12.79 20.09
N PRO A 54 17.30 -11.76 19.28
CA PRO A 54 18.68 -11.35 19.03
C PRO A 54 19.49 -11.07 20.31
N SER A 55 18.87 -10.47 21.32
CA SER A 55 19.53 -10.18 22.60
C SER A 55 19.93 -11.46 23.35
N CYS A 56 19.07 -12.49 23.34
CA CYS A 56 19.37 -13.77 23.98
C CYS A 56 20.38 -14.57 23.17
N LEU A 57 20.30 -14.55 21.84
CA LEU A 57 21.28 -15.21 20.96
C LEU A 57 22.69 -14.64 21.16
N CYS A 58 22.84 -13.32 21.26
CA CYS A 58 24.14 -12.68 21.48
C CYS A 58 24.72 -12.89 22.90
N SER A 59 23.89 -13.35 23.85
CA SER A 59 24.31 -13.62 25.23
C SER A 59 24.74 -15.07 25.46
N LEU A 60 24.58 -15.95 24.47
CA LEU A 60 25.04 -17.32 24.54
C LEU A 60 26.56 -17.38 24.38
N PRO A 61 27.27 -18.17 25.19
CA PRO A 61 28.68 -18.43 24.95
C PRO A 61 28.86 -19.02 23.55
N LYS A 62 29.88 -18.58 22.81
CA LYS A 62 30.22 -19.13 21.49
C LYS A 62 30.64 -20.59 21.67
N SER A 63 29.69 -21.51 21.64
CA SER A 63 29.95 -22.93 21.52
C SER A 63 30.31 -23.26 20.07
N ASP A 64 31.04 -24.36 19.91
CA ASP A 64 31.59 -24.84 18.65
C ASP A 64 30.57 -24.81 17.48
N ASN A 65 30.88 -24.01 16.45
CA ASN A 65 29.98 -23.71 15.32
C ASN A 65 29.90 -24.84 14.28
N SER A 66 30.21 -26.08 14.66
CA SER A 66 30.30 -27.23 13.75
C SER A 66 28.95 -27.72 13.18
N ARG A 67 27.79 -27.17 13.59
CA ARG A 67 26.48 -27.76 13.25
C ARG A 67 25.39 -26.86 12.67
N PHE A 68 25.69 -25.61 12.30
CA PHE A 68 24.71 -24.78 11.59
C PHE A 68 25.19 -24.45 10.18
N SER A 69 24.82 -25.32 9.25
CA SER A 69 24.77 -25.01 7.83
C SER A 69 23.52 -24.17 7.54
N VAL A 70 23.68 -23.23 6.59
CA VAL A 70 22.65 -22.41 5.93
C VAL A 70 22.35 -21.03 6.56
N GLY A 71 23.08 -20.02 6.06
CA GLY A 71 22.47 -18.98 5.23
C GLY A 71 21.48 -18.01 5.89
N ILE A 72 21.99 -17.05 6.65
CA ILE A 72 21.31 -15.75 6.82
C ILE A 72 22.38 -14.66 6.66
N ALA A 73 22.28 -13.92 5.55
CA ALA A 73 23.10 -12.77 5.25
C ALA A 73 22.93 -11.71 6.34
N SER A 74 23.90 -11.64 7.25
CA SER A 74 24.03 -10.55 8.21
C SER A 74 24.89 -9.48 7.54
N GLN A 75 24.27 -8.46 6.93
CA GLN A 75 25.00 -7.24 6.60
C GLN A 75 25.47 -6.58 7.90
N PRO A 76 26.73 -6.11 8.00
CA PRO A 76 27.19 -5.39 9.17
C PRO A 76 26.55 -3.99 9.23
N PRO A 77 26.22 -3.47 10.42
CA PRO A 77 25.71 -2.11 10.56
C PRO A 77 26.84 -1.11 10.30
N ILE A 78 26.51 -0.08 9.52
CA ILE A 78 27.33 1.11 9.26
C ILE A 78 27.69 1.75 10.60
N LYS A 79 28.97 1.69 10.98
CA LYS A 79 29.49 2.48 12.09
C LYS A 79 29.80 3.89 11.60
N THR A 80 29.00 4.82 12.08
CA THR A 80 29.23 6.26 12.13
C THR A 80 30.65 6.57 12.61
N MET A 81 31.38 7.37 11.82
CA MET A 81 32.66 7.93 12.19
C MET A 81 32.46 8.95 13.32
N LEU A 82 32.76 8.54 14.54
CA LEU A 82 33.04 9.46 15.64
C LEU A 82 34.52 9.31 15.98
N SER A 83 35.25 10.37 15.64
CA SER A 83 36.64 10.63 16.02
C SER A 83 36.82 10.40 17.52
N ASN A 84 37.82 9.61 17.89
CA ASN A 84 38.46 9.72 19.20
C ASN A 84 39.88 9.14 19.13
N ASN A 85 40.84 9.99 19.50
CA ASN A 85 42.22 9.66 19.81
C ASN A 85 42.32 8.38 20.65
N CYS A 86 43.22 7.48 20.27
CA CYS A 86 43.83 6.54 21.20
C CYS A 86 45.35 6.51 20.96
N GLU A 87 46.06 6.77 22.04
CA GLU A 87 47.47 7.08 22.15
C GLU A 87 48.38 5.88 21.84
N ASN A 88 49.60 6.22 21.42
CA ASN A 88 50.75 5.33 21.30
C ASN A 88 50.97 4.47 22.55
N VAL A 89 50.83 3.15 22.43
CA VAL A 89 51.37 2.18 23.39
C VAL A 89 52.62 1.53 22.83
N ASN A 90 53.74 2.02 23.33
CA ASN A 90 55.09 1.50 23.14
C ASN A 90 55.19 0.09 23.77
N MET A 91 55.16 -0.99 22.97
CA MET A 91 55.50 -2.32 23.46
C MET A 91 57.01 -2.57 23.40
N LYS A 92 57.58 -2.73 24.59
CA LYS A 92 58.99 -3.02 24.87
C LYS A 92 59.47 -4.36 24.28
N ARG A 93 60.69 -4.30 23.73
CA ARG A 93 61.79 -5.30 23.71
C ARG A 93 61.46 -6.76 24.05
N GLY A 94 61.74 -7.64 23.08
CA GLY A 94 62.02 -9.06 23.32
C GLY A 94 62.66 -9.75 22.11
N SER A 95 63.90 -10.20 22.29
CA SER A 95 64.64 -11.23 21.53
C SER A 95 65.08 -10.97 20.09
N ARG A 96 66.39 -10.69 19.98
CA ARG A 96 67.26 -10.95 18.83
C ARG A 96 67.26 -12.45 18.50
N VAL A 97 66.56 -12.86 17.44
CA VAL A 97 66.73 -14.18 16.82
C VAL A 97 67.73 -14.03 15.67
N LYS A 98 68.74 -14.91 15.69
CA LYS A 98 69.84 -14.98 14.74
C LYS A 98 69.33 -15.38 13.36
N THR A 99 69.94 -14.77 12.34
CA THR A 99 69.91 -15.15 10.94
C THR A 99 70.17 -16.66 10.77
N THR A 100 69.30 -17.35 10.05
CA THR A 100 69.62 -18.62 9.40
C THR A 100 69.03 -18.52 8.00
N GLU A 101 69.93 -18.53 7.01
CA GLU A 101 69.62 -18.61 5.59
C GLU A 101 68.78 -19.86 5.34
N GLN A 102 67.55 -19.68 4.86
CA GLN A 102 66.74 -20.76 4.31
C GLN A 102 66.15 -20.30 2.97
N GLU A 103 66.83 -20.74 1.92
CA GLU A 103 66.38 -20.76 0.53
C GLU A 103 65.12 -21.63 0.40
N SER A 104 63.94 -21.03 0.59
CA SER A 104 62.65 -21.67 0.30
C SER A 104 61.45 -20.70 0.26
N THR A 105 61.67 -19.39 0.12
CA THR A 105 60.60 -18.36 0.14
C THR A 105 60.20 -17.84 -1.25
N THR A 106 60.92 -18.20 -2.31
CA THR A 106 60.66 -17.72 -3.68
C THR A 106 59.41 -18.34 -4.29
N THR A 107 59.11 -19.60 -3.97
CA THR A 107 57.93 -20.31 -4.49
C THR A 107 56.64 -19.77 -3.87
N ASP A 108 56.58 -19.62 -2.55
CA ASP A 108 55.39 -19.11 -1.84
C ASP A 108 55.07 -17.65 -2.17
N THR A 109 56.10 -16.81 -2.32
CA THR A 109 55.91 -15.43 -2.75
C THR A 109 55.40 -15.32 -4.19
N SER A 110 55.80 -16.24 -5.07
CA SER A 110 55.27 -16.30 -6.45
C SER A 110 53.80 -16.72 -6.51
N LEU A 111 53.36 -17.65 -5.66
CA LEU A 111 51.98 -18.11 -5.56
C LEU A 111 51.06 -17.01 -5.01
N LEU A 112 51.51 -16.30 -3.98
CA LEU A 112 50.79 -15.13 -3.46
C LEU A 112 50.68 -14.00 -4.50
N LEU A 113 51.71 -13.79 -5.32
CA LEU A 113 51.67 -12.82 -6.42
C LEU A 113 50.66 -13.20 -7.49
N SER A 114 50.48 -14.50 -7.80
CA SER A 114 49.42 -14.95 -8.71
C SER A 114 48.02 -14.75 -8.12
N GLU A 115 47.80 -15.09 -6.86
CA GLU A 115 46.51 -14.88 -6.17
C GLU A 115 46.14 -13.39 -6.12
N ILE A 116 47.11 -12.51 -5.84
CA ILE A 116 46.89 -11.05 -5.86
C ILE A 116 46.50 -10.57 -7.26
N ARG A 117 47.02 -11.17 -8.33
CA ARG A 117 46.63 -10.82 -9.70
C ARG A 117 45.20 -11.27 -9.99
N LEU A 118 44.80 -12.46 -9.56
CA LEU A 118 43.44 -12.97 -9.70
C LEU A 118 42.45 -12.11 -8.91
N LEU A 119 42.75 -11.77 -7.67
CA LEU A 119 41.92 -10.86 -6.86
C LEU A 119 41.78 -9.48 -7.49
N ARG A 120 42.84 -8.94 -8.09
CA ARG A 120 42.76 -7.67 -8.83
C ARG A 120 41.82 -7.76 -10.02
N GLN A 121 41.83 -8.90 -10.72
CA GLN A 121 40.91 -9.14 -11.83
C GLN A 121 39.47 -9.24 -11.33
N GLU A 122 39.20 -10.04 -10.30
CA GLU A 122 37.85 -10.16 -9.71
C GLU A 122 37.33 -8.80 -9.19
N VAL A 123 38.19 -8.00 -8.55
CA VAL A 123 37.83 -6.65 -8.10
C VAL A 123 37.53 -5.72 -9.29
N SER A 124 38.24 -5.88 -10.42
CA SER A 124 37.95 -5.13 -11.64
C SER A 124 36.59 -5.52 -12.21
N ASP A 125 36.30 -6.82 -12.28
CA ASP A 125 35.05 -7.35 -12.82
C ASP A 125 33.86 -6.97 -11.93
N LEU A 126 34.01 -7.05 -10.61
CA LEU A 126 33.02 -6.58 -9.64
C LEU A 126 32.76 -5.08 -9.77
N LYS A 127 33.79 -4.27 -9.97
CA LYS A 127 33.62 -2.83 -10.22
C LYS A 127 32.80 -2.59 -11.48
N GLN A 128 33.09 -3.32 -12.56
CA GLN A 128 32.34 -3.20 -13.80
C GLN A 128 30.88 -3.61 -13.64
N GLN A 129 30.61 -4.74 -12.98
CA GLN A 129 29.24 -5.16 -12.66
C GLN A 129 28.50 -4.13 -11.81
N ASN A 130 29.17 -3.54 -10.82
CA ASN A 130 28.57 -2.52 -9.97
C ASN A 130 28.24 -1.23 -10.75
N THR A 131 29.07 -0.85 -11.73
CA THR A 131 28.75 0.26 -12.64
C THR A 131 27.56 -0.05 -13.53
N ASP A 132 27.47 -1.26 -14.08
CA ASP A 132 26.35 -1.68 -14.94
C ASP A 132 25.02 -1.75 -14.16
N ILE A 133 25.06 -2.27 -12.92
CA ILE A 133 23.92 -2.26 -12.01
C ILE A 133 23.48 -0.82 -11.71
N GLY A 134 24.43 0.08 -11.45
CA GLY A 134 24.15 1.50 -11.23
C GLY A 134 23.42 2.15 -12.41
N LEU A 135 23.87 1.87 -13.64
CA LEU A 135 23.23 2.38 -14.85
C LEU A 135 21.82 1.82 -15.05
N LYS A 136 21.65 0.51 -14.86
CA LYS A 136 20.33 -0.14 -14.96
C LYS A 136 19.35 0.40 -13.93
N LEU A 137 19.82 0.62 -12.70
CA LEU A 137 19.00 1.19 -11.62
C LEU A 137 18.59 2.63 -11.93
N SER A 138 19.51 3.45 -12.46
CA SER A 138 19.20 4.81 -12.90
C SER A 138 18.13 4.79 -13.99
N ASN A 139 18.34 4.02 -15.06
CA ASN A 139 17.38 3.94 -16.17
C ASN A 139 16.00 3.45 -15.71
N PHE A 140 15.97 2.47 -14.79
CA PHE A 140 14.73 1.98 -14.23
C PHE A 140 14.03 3.04 -13.35
N SER A 141 14.80 3.76 -12.53
CA SER A 141 14.29 4.88 -11.73
C SER A 141 13.68 5.96 -12.62
N ASP A 142 14.36 6.33 -13.70
CA ASP A 142 13.88 7.34 -14.65
C ASP A 142 12.59 6.89 -15.34
N ALA A 143 12.53 5.63 -15.78
CA ALA A 143 11.33 5.07 -16.40
C ALA A 143 10.15 4.99 -15.42
N LEU A 144 10.39 4.69 -14.14
CA LEU A 144 9.35 4.70 -13.11
C LEU A 144 8.85 6.12 -12.84
N ASN A 145 9.75 7.09 -12.69
CA ASN A 145 9.39 8.49 -12.47
C ASN A 145 8.56 9.02 -13.65
N GLN A 146 8.93 8.70 -14.88
CA GLN A 146 8.17 9.09 -16.06
C GLN A 146 6.76 8.47 -16.05
N LYS A 147 6.63 7.18 -15.71
CA LYS A 147 5.31 6.53 -15.60
C LYS A 147 4.45 7.14 -14.50
N LEU A 148 5.05 7.51 -13.37
CA LEU A 148 4.33 8.19 -12.28
C LEU A 148 3.79 9.54 -12.76
N GLU A 149 4.62 10.34 -13.43
CA GLU A 149 4.20 11.63 -13.98
C GLU A 149 3.07 11.47 -15.02
N ASP A 150 3.16 10.45 -15.89
CA ASP A 150 2.10 10.15 -16.85
C ASP A 150 0.79 9.72 -16.17
N PHE A 151 0.87 8.94 -15.08
CA PHE A 151 -0.30 8.55 -14.31
C PHE A 151 -0.91 9.74 -13.57
N GLU A 152 -0.10 10.62 -12.97
CA GLU A 152 -0.57 11.85 -12.33
C GLU A 152 -1.33 12.74 -13.32
N LYS A 153 -0.79 12.95 -14.52
CA LYS A 153 -1.46 13.71 -15.59
C LYS A 153 -2.80 13.09 -15.98
N LYS A 154 -2.85 11.76 -16.13
CA LYS A 154 -4.09 11.04 -16.46
C LYS A 154 -5.13 11.13 -15.35
N MET A 155 -4.70 11.07 -14.08
CA MET A 155 -5.60 11.21 -12.94
C MET A 155 -6.19 12.61 -12.88
N CYS A 156 -5.37 13.66 -13.04
CA CYS A 156 -5.84 15.04 -13.07
C CYS A 156 -6.89 15.27 -14.18
N ALA A 157 -6.61 14.80 -15.41
CA ALA A 157 -7.57 14.92 -16.51
C ALA A 157 -8.89 14.16 -16.25
N LYS A 158 -8.83 13.02 -15.54
CA LYS A 158 -10.02 12.26 -15.16
C LYS A 158 -10.81 12.95 -14.06
N ASP A 159 -10.15 13.58 -13.10
CA ASP A 159 -10.81 14.36 -12.05
C ASP A 159 -11.55 15.57 -12.63
N GLU A 160 -10.94 16.26 -13.60
CA GLU A 160 -11.60 17.35 -14.35
C GLU A 160 -12.85 16.85 -15.09
N GLU A 161 -12.75 15.72 -15.81
CA GLU A 161 -13.89 15.10 -16.50
C GLU A 161 -15.02 14.74 -15.52
N ILE A 162 -14.68 14.18 -14.35
CA ILE A 162 -15.64 13.83 -13.30
C ILE A 162 -16.36 15.07 -12.78
N ILE A 163 -15.65 16.19 -12.57
CA ILE A 163 -16.24 17.44 -12.11
C ILE A 163 -17.25 17.97 -13.15
N LEU A 164 -16.86 17.98 -14.43
CA LEU A 164 -17.72 18.43 -15.52
C LEU A 164 -18.98 17.56 -15.64
N LEU A 165 -18.81 16.24 -15.63
CA LEU A 165 -19.93 15.30 -15.71
C LEU A 165 -20.90 15.46 -14.54
N LYS A 166 -20.39 15.59 -13.30
CA LYS A 166 -21.22 15.85 -12.12
C LYS A 166 -21.99 17.16 -12.24
N SER A 167 -21.34 18.22 -12.73
CA SER A 167 -22.01 19.50 -12.98
C SER A 167 -23.12 19.37 -14.01
N SER A 168 -22.91 18.63 -15.10
CA SER A 168 -23.93 18.38 -16.11
C SER A 168 -25.11 17.58 -15.55
N ILE A 169 -24.85 16.55 -14.73
CA ILE A 169 -25.90 15.78 -14.06
C ILE A 169 -26.77 16.69 -13.20
N LEU A 170 -26.16 17.52 -12.34
CA LEU A 170 -26.90 18.46 -11.49
C LEU A 170 -27.75 19.44 -12.31
N GLN A 171 -27.23 19.93 -13.44
CA GLN A 171 -27.98 20.82 -14.33
C GLN A 171 -29.17 20.10 -14.99
N LEU A 172 -29.00 18.84 -15.39
CA LEU A 172 -30.07 18.05 -15.99
C LEU A 172 -31.15 17.70 -14.97
N GLU A 173 -30.77 17.28 -13.77
CA GLU A 173 -31.69 17.02 -12.67
C GLU A 173 -32.52 18.27 -12.32
N HIS A 174 -31.87 19.43 -12.24
CA HIS A 174 -32.57 20.69 -12.00
C HIS A 174 -33.55 21.03 -13.13
N LYS A 175 -33.14 20.87 -14.40
CA LYS A 175 -34.04 21.11 -15.55
C LYS A 175 -35.23 20.15 -15.56
N LEU A 176 -35.00 18.89 -15.23
CA LEU A 176 -36.05 17.88 -15.15
C LEU A 176 -37.05 18.24 -14.06
N ASN A 177 -36.57 18.56 -12.85
CA ASN A 177 -37.45 18.96 -11.75
C ASN A 177 -38.24 20.24 -12.08
N LEU A 178 -37.63 21.23 -12.75
CA LEU A 178 -38.38 22.41 -13.22
C LEU A 178 -39.46 22.02 -14.23
N SER A 179 -39.13 21.16 -15.20
CA SER A 179 -40.10 20.69 -16.19
C SER A 179 -41.28 19.96 -15.54
N GLU A 180 -41.03 19.07 -14.60
CA GLU A 180 -42.07 18.35 -13.85
C GLU A 180 -42.95 19.32 -13.05
N GLN A 181 -42.34 20.32 -12.40
CA GLN A 181 -43.07 21.36 -11.67
C GLN A 181 -43.95 22.21 -12.59
N GLU A 182 -43.49 22.55 -13.80
CA GLU A 182 -44.32 23.27 -14.77
C GLU A 182 -45.51 22.41 -15.25
N THR A 183 -45.28 21.12 -15.52
CA THR A 183 -46.38 20.20 -15.89
C THR A 183 -47.42 20.08 -14.78
N MET A 184 -47.00 19.95 -13.51
CA MET A 184 -47.92 19.91 -12.37
C MET A 184 -48.74 21.20 -12.19
N LYS A 185 -48.24 22.37 -12.63
CA LYS A 185 -49.00 23.63 -12.55
C LYS A 185 -50.15 23.69 -13.55
N THR A 186 -50.01 22.99 -14.67
CA THR A 186 -51.03 22.94 -15.74
C THR A 186 -52.02 21.81 -15.55
N GLU A 187 -51.69 20.81 -14.72
CA GLU A 187 -52.57 19.70 -14.38
C GLU A 187 -53.51 20.06 -13.23
N LEU A 188 -54.79 19.69 -13.37
CA LEU A 188 -55.81 19.90 -12.34
C LEU A 188 -56.55 18.59 -12.05
N GLU A 189 -56.56 18.19 -10.78
CA GLU A 189 -57.34 17.05 -10.33
C GLU A 189 -58.70 17.51 -9.78
N ILE A 190 -59.78 16.98 -10.37
CA ILE A 190 -61.15 17.26 -9.92
C ILE A 190 -61.71 16.00 -9.26
N ILE A 191 -61.95 16.09 -7.95
CA ILE A 191 -62.44 14.97 -7.14
C ILE A 191 -63.93 15.14 -6.85
N GLY A 192 -64.66 14.03 -6.73
CA GLY A 192 -66.07 14.03 -6.31
C GLY A 192 -67.08 14.19 -7.45
N ILE A 193 -66.65 13.98 -8.70
CA ILE A 193 -67.55 13.94 -9.85
C ILE A 193 -68.05 12.50 -10.04
N PRO A 194 -69.38 12.26 -9.97
CA PRO A 194 -69.94 10.91 -10.16
C PRO A 194 -69.60 10.37 -11.56
N GLU A 195 -69.48 9.04 -11.67
CA GLU A 195 -69.17 8.37 -12.93
C GLU A 195 -70.45 7.85 -13.59
N GLU A 196 -70.63 8.18 -14.87
CA GLU A 196 -71.77 7.71 -15.68
C GLU A 196 -71.28 7.01 -16.95
N ASN A 197 -72.09 6.08 -17.45
CA ASN A 197 -71.78 5.41 -18.71
C ASN A 197 -71.93 6.40 -19.89
N ASN A 198 -70.94 6.41 -20.79
CA ASN A 198 -70.92 7.27 -21.98
C ASN A 198 -70.96 8.78 -21.65
N GLU A 199 -70.23 9.20 -20.63
CA GLU A 199 -70.09 10.60 -20.24
C GLU A 199 -69.17 11.41 -21.18
N ASN A 200 -69.43 12.71 -21.31
CA ASN A 200 -68.53 13.64 -21.99
C ASN A 200 -67.75 14.44 -20.94
N LEU A 201 -66.51 14.04 -20.70
CA LEU A 201 -65.65 14.63 -19.67
C LEU A 201 -65.36 16.11 -19.89
N CYS A 202 -65.12 16.53 -21.15
CA CYS A 202 -64.88 17.94 -21.47
C CYS A 202 -66.07 18.82 -21.06
N HIS A 203 -67.28 18.37 -21.39
CA HIS A 203 -68.50 19.07 -21.01
C HIS A 203 -68.70 19.14 -19.48
N ILE A 204 -68.43 18.04 -18.78
CA ILE A 204 -68.52 17.99 -17.31
C ILE A 204 -67.52 18.95 -16.65
N THR A 205 -66.29 19.00 -17.15
CA THR A 205 -65.25 19.94 -16.69
C THR A 205 -65.68 21.39 -16.90
N MET A 206 -66.18 21.74 -18.08
CA MET A 206 -66.68 23.10 -18.37
C MET A 206 -67.87 23.49 -17.47
N LEU A 207 -68.84 22.58 -17.27
CA LEU A 207 -69.95 22.83 -16.36
C LEU A 207 -69.49 23.04 -14.92
N THR A 208 -68.50 22.27 -14.48
CA THR A 208 -67.93 22.37 -13.13
C THR A 208 -67.21 23.71 -12.97
N ALA A 209 -66.39 24.12 -13.94
CA ALA A 209 -65.72 25.41 -13.97
C ALA A 209 -66.72 26.59 -13.92
N ASN A 210 -67.78 26.54 -14.73
CA ASN A 210 -68.79 27.59 -14.75
C ASN A 210 -69.53 27.69 -13.39
N LYS A 211 -69.83 26.55 -12.74
CA LYS A 211 -70.43 26.53 -11.40
C LYS A 211 -69.56 27.18 -10.32
N ILE A 212 -68.24 27.08 -10.44
CA ILE A 212 -67.29 27.75 -9.52
C ILE A 212 -66.93 29.19 -9.95
N GLY A 213 -67.55 29.70 -11.02
CA GLY A 213 -67.37 31.06 -11.50
C GLY A 213 -66.16 31.26 -12.42
N VAL A 214 -65.56 30.18 -12.94
CA VAL A 214 -64.45 30.22 -13.89
C VAL A 214 -64.99 30.02 -15.31
N GLN A 215 -64.61 30.92 -16.22
CA GLN A 215 -64.90 30.75 -17.64
C GLN A 215 -63.79 29.92 -18.29
N LEU A 216 -64.15 28.76 -18.82
CA LEU A 216 -63.26 27.79 -19.44
C LEU A 216 -63.83 27.44 -20.82
N ASN A 217 -63.01 27.49 -21.86
CA ASN A 217 -63.38 27.12 -23.22
C ASN A 217 -62.78 25.76 -23.60
N ASP A 218 -63.29 25.13 -24.66
CA ASP A 218 -62.74 23.88 -25.18
C ASP A 218 -61.25 23.98 -25.60
N LEU A 219 -60.77 25.17 -25.97
CA LEU A 219 -59.37 25.41 -26.33
C LEU A 219 -58.44 25.54 -25.12
N ASP A 220 -59.01 25.73 -23.92
CA ASP A 220 -58.25 25.84 -22.67
C ASP A 220 -57.99 24.45 -22.04
N ILE A 221 -58.55 23.39 -22.63
CA ILE A 221 -58.46 22.00 -22.16
C ILE A 221 -57.68 21.18 -23.19
N ASP A 222 -56.43 20.81 -22.85
CA ASP A 222 -55.62 19.96 -23.72
C ASP A 222 -56.06 18.49 -23.65
N GLU A 223 -56.11 17.90 -22.46
CA GLU A 223 -56.55 16.53 -22.24
C GLU A 223 -57.40 16.40 -20.97
N VAL A 224 -58.37 15.48 -20.99
CA VAL A 224 -59.21 15.18 -19.82
C VAL A 224 -59.52 13.68 -19.78
N TYR A 225 -59.27 13.05 -18.64
CA TYR A 225 -59.51 11.63 -18.43
C TYR A 225 -59.78 11.32 -16.96
N ARG A 226 -60.41 10.16 -16.70
CA ARG A 226 -60.59 9.62 -15.35
C ARG A 226 -59.31 8.90 -14.91
N ILE A 227 -58.92 9.07 -13.66
CA ILE A 227 -57.79 8.38 -13.04
C ILE A 227 -58.34 7.26 -12.14
N GLY A 228 -57.85 6.04 -12.32
CA GLY A 228 -58.21 4.88 -11.49
C GLY A 228 -59.05 3.81 -12.19
N GLN A 229 -59.34 2.72 -11.47
CA GLN A 229 -60.25 1.66 -11.95
C GLN A 229 -61.70 2.12 -11.79
N LYS A 230 -62.53 1.92 -12.83
CA LYS A 230 -63.97 2.19 -12.75
C LYS A 230 -64.57 1.48 -11.54
N THR A 231 -65.17 2.24 -10.64
CA THR A 231 -65.96 1.68 -9.55
C THR A 231 -67.27 1.17 -10.12
N HIS A 232 -67.43 -0.16 -10.12
CA HIS A 232 -68.67 -0.85 -10.51
C HIS A 232 -69.75 -0.75 -9.44
#